data_AF-A0A4Q3RPJ4-F1
#
_entry.id   AF-A0A4Q3RPJ4-F1
#
_cell.length_a   1.000
_cell.length_b   1.000
_cell.length_c   1.000
_cell.angle_alpha   90.00
_cell.angle_beta   90.00
_cell.angle_gamma   90.00
#
_symmetry.space_group_name_H-M   'P 1'
#
loop_
_entity.id
_entity.type
_entity.pdbx_description
1 polymer ?
#
loop_
_entity_poly.entity_id
_entity_poly.type
_entity_poly.pdbx_seq_one_letter_code
_entity_poly.pdbx_strand_id
1 'polypeptide(L)'
;MIRRKVSVLGSTGSVGCSTLDLMDQAETAGTGAFEVEVLTGGANVARLAEQARRWRPSLVVIADEARLADLRAALAGTGIETAAGDAAVVEAATRPV
;
A
#
# COMPACT_ATOMS: atom_id res chain seq x y z
N MET A 1 13.67 -12.05 15.36
CA MET A 1 12.43 -11.48 14.78
C MET A 1 12.70 -10.05 14.39
N ILE A 2 12.64 -9.74 13.10
CA ILE A 2 12.81 -8.38 12.59
C ILE A 2 11.48 -7.63 12.72
N ARG A 3 11.51 -6.36 13.12
CA ARG A 3 10.35 -5.48 13.13
C ARG A 3 10.66 -4.24 12.33
N ARG A 4 9.79 -3.90 11.37
CA ARG A 4 9.95 -2.71 10.52
C ARG A 4 8.60 -2.08 10.21
N LYS A 5 8.59 -0.76 10.18
CA LYS A 5 7.55 0.02 9.53
C LYS A 5 8.00 0.32 8.10
N VAL A 6 7.09 0.18 7.14
CA VAL A 6 7.43 0.14 5.72
C VAL A 6 6.41 0.93 4.91
N SER A 7 6.89 1.71 3.94
CA SER A 7 6.08 2.27 2.85
C SER A 7 6.49 1.59 1.55
N VAL A 8 5.52 1.12 0.76
CA VAL A 8 5.77 0.47 -0.54
C VAL A 8 5.23 1.35 -1.65
N LEU A 9 6.16 2.06 -2.32
CA LEU A 9 5.84 2.91 -3.47
C LEU A 9 5.86 2.05 -4.74
N GLY A 10 4.70 1.88 -5.40
CA GLY A 10 4.55 0.97 -6.55
C GLY A 10 4.27 -0.48 -6.16
N SER A 11 3.44 -0.72 -5.13
CA SER A 11 3.07 -2.03 -4.59
C SER A 11 2.42 -2.98 -5.61
N THR A 12 1.80 -2.45 -6.66
CA THR A 12 1.16 -3.25 -7.71
C THR A 12 2.12 -3.71 -8.81
N GLY A 13 3.34 -3.16 -8.85
CA GLY A 13 4.41 -3.55 -9.77
C GLY A 13 5.13 -4.83 -9.31
N SER A 14 6.06 -5.32 -10.12
CA SER A 14 6.77 -6.59 -9.84
C SER A 14 7.53 -6.55 -8.50
N VAL A 15 8.37 -5.54 -8.29
CA VAL A 15 9.15 -5.37 -7.05
C VAL A 15 8.24 -5.19 -5.83
N GLY A 16 7.20 -4.36 -5.96
CA GLY A 16 6.25 -4.11 -4.89
C GLY A 16 5.48 -5.36 -4.48
N CYS A 17 4.98 -6.15 -5.45
CA CYS A 17 4.29 -7.41 -5.17
C CYS A 17 5.24 -8.40 -4.48
N SER A 18 6.42 -8.64 -5.05
CA SER A 18 7.40 -9.57 -4.46
C SER A 18 7.83 -9.14 -3.05
N THR A 19 7.90 -7.84 -2.78
CA THR A 19 8.22 -7.30 -1.46
C THR A 19 7.11 -7.64 -0.45
N LEU A 20 5.85 -7.39 -0.79
CA LEU A 20 4.72 -7.74 0.06
C LEU A 20 4.60 -9.26 0.27
N ASP A 21 4.87 -10.06 -0.76
CA ASP A 21 4.88 -11.51 -0.67
C ASP A 21 5.96 -12.00 0.30
N LEU A 22 7.19 -11.49 0.21
CA LEU A 22 8.27 -11.82 1.13
C LEU A 22 7.97 -11.39 2.58
N MET A 23 7.33 -10.23 2.76
CA MET A 23 6.86 -9.78 4.08
C MET A 23 5.84 -10.75 4.67
N ASP A 24 4.83 -11.16 3.90
CA ASP A 24 3.80 -12.10 4.32
C ASP A 24 4.39 -13.49 4.68
N GLN A 25 5.34 -13.98 3.88
CA GLN A 25 6.06 -15.22 4.19
C GLN A 25 6.89 -15.10 5.48
N ALA A 26 7.54 -13.96 5.71
CA ALA A 26 8.32 -13.74 6.92
C ALA A 26 7.44 -13.62 8.18
N GLU A 27 6.24 -13.01 8.08
CA GLU A 27 5.24 -13.02 9.16
C GLU A 27 4.73 -14.43 9.44
N THR A 28 4.38 -15.18 8.38
CA THR A 28 3.89 -16.57 8.48
C THR A 28 4.92 -17.48 9.12
N ALA A 29 6.21 -17.31 8.80
CA ALA A 29 7.31 -18.05 9.40
C ALA A 29 7.70 -17.57 10.81
N GLY A 30 7.07 -16.50 11.33
CA GLY A 30 7.39 -15.92 12.65
C GLY A 30 8.77 -15.26 12.73
N THR A 31 9.38 -14.94 11.58
CA THR A 31 10.72 -14.35 11.50
C THR A 31 10.70 -12.82 11.37
N GLY A 32 9.58 -12.27 10.91
CA GLY A 32 9.34 -10.83 10.76
C GLY A 32 7.96 -10.41 11.26
N ALA A 33 7.80 -9.11 11.52
CA ALA A 33 6.52 -8.45 11.70
C ALA A 33 6.60 -7.05 11.08
N PHE A 34 5.60 -6.69 10.29
CA PHE A 34 5.63 -5.47 9.49
C PHE A 34 4.40 -4.60 9.72
N GLU A 35 4.64 -3.30 9.88
CA GLU A 35 3.60 -2.28 9.87
C GLU A 35 3.70 -1.52 8.54
N VAL A 36 2.66 -1.57 7.72
CA VAL A 36 2.64 -0.84 6.45
C VAL A 36 2.05 0.54 6.69
N GLU A 37 2.81 1.60 6.44
CA GLU A 37 2.32 2.98 6.57
C GLU A 37 1.60 3.43 5.30
N VAL A 38 2.20 3.14 4.14
CA VAL A 38 1.72 3.56 2.83
C VAL A 38 1.81 2.42 1.82
N LEU A 39 0.78 2.29 0.98
CA LEU A 39 0.87 1.61 -0.31
C LEU A 39 0.57 2.58 -1.45
N THR A 40 1.37 2.56 -2.51
CA THR A 40 1.02 3.28 -3.74
C THR A 40 0.96 2.35 -4.95
N GLY A 41 0.06 2.63 -5.90
CA GLY A 41 -0.07 1.87 -7.15
C GLY A 41 -0.22 2.79 -8.35
N GLY A 42 0.07 2.26 -9.56
CA GLY A 42 -0.06 3.03 -10.80
C GLY A 42 -1.53 3.27 -11.17
N ALA A 43 -2.16 2.25 -11.77
CA ALA A 43 -3.57 2.30 -12.20
C ALA A 43 -4.39 1.04 -11.82
N ASN A 44 -3.76 0.01 -11.23
CA ASN A 44 -4.44 -1.25 -10.89
C ASN A 44 -5.16 -1.13 -9.53
N VAL A 45 -6.37 -0.56 -9.56
CA VAL A 45 -7.22 -0.36 -8.37
C VAL A 45 -7.50 -1.67 -7.64
N ALA A 46 -7.85 -2.73 -8.38
CA ALA A 46 -8.28 -4.00 -7.78
C ALA A 46 -7.16 -4.61 -6.92
N ARG A 47 -5.94 -4.71 -7.47
CA ARG A 47 -4.78 -5.23 -6.73
C ARG A 47 -4.39 -4.29 -5.58
N LEU A 48 -4.40 -2.98 -5.81
CA LEU A 48 -4.05 -2.03 -4.75
C LEU A 48 -5.02 -2.12 -3.56
N ALA A 49 -6.32 -2.27 -3.84
CA ALA A 49 -7.34 -2.42 -2.81
C ALA A 49 -7.24 -3.76 -2.07
N GLU A 50 -6.92 -4.86 -2.77
CA GLU A 50 -6.64 -6.16 -2.16
C GLU A 50 -5.47 -6.07 -1.17
N GLN A 51 -4.34 -5.51 -1.62
CA GLN A 51 -3.14 -5.31 -0.80
C GLN A 51 -3.46 -4.41 0.41
N ALA A 52 -4.18 -3.31 0.21
CA ALA A 52 -4.57 -2.39 1.27
C ALA A 52 -5.50 -3.04 2.31
N ARG A 53 -6.41 -3.93 1.89
CA ARG A 53 -7.29 -4.67 2.81
C ARG A 53 -6.50 -5.66 3.66
N ARG A 54 -5.47 -6.30 3.09
CA ARG A 54 -4.57 -7.21 3.82
C ARG A 54 -3.70 -6.47 4.84
N TRP A 55 -3.05 -5.39 4.40
CA TRP A 55 -2.00 -4.72 5.17
C TRP A 55 -2.48 -3.53 6.00
N ARG A 56 -3.70 -3.04 5.73
CA ARG A 56 -4.37 -1.92 6.43
C ARG A 56 -3.47 -0.69 6.65
N PRO A 57 -2.84 -0.15 5.59
CA PRO A 57 -2.03 1.05 5.73
C PRO A 57 -2.84 2.27 6.15
N SER A 58 -2.15 3.27 6.69
CA SER A 58 -2.74 4.57 7.02
C SER A 58 -3.19 5.31 5.75
N LEU A 59 -2.40 5.23 4.67
CA LEU A 59 -2.66 5.89 3.39
C LEU A 59 -2.48 4.93 2.19
N VAL A 60 -3.37 5.04 1.21
CA VAL A 60 -3.24 4.40 -0.11
C VAL A 60 -3.30 5.46 -1.21
N VAL A 61 -2.30 5.46 -2.08
CA VAL A 61 -2.23 6.42 -3.20
C VAL A 61 -2.29 5.71 -4.55
N ILE A 62 -3.17 6.17 -5.44
CA ILE A 62 -3.15 5.74 -6.84
C ILE A 62 -2.59 6.86 -7.72
N ALA A 63 -1.55 6.58 -8.52
CA ALA A 63 -0.92 7.61 -9.35
C ALA A 63 -1.88 8.15 -10.41
N ASP A 64 -2.74 7.29 -10.98
CA ASP A 64 -3.79 7.69 -11.92
C ASP A 64 -4.97 8.38 -11.20
N GLU A 65 -5.04 9.70 -11.31
CA GLU A 65 -6.10 10.53 -10.70
C GLU A 65 -7.51 10.14 -11.13
N ALA A 66 -7.67 9.64 -12.36
CA ALA A 66 -8.98 9.21 -12.87
C ALA A 66 -9.53 8.01 -12.11
N ARG A 67 -8.68 7.29 -11.35
CA ARG A 67 -9.02 6.08 -10.59
C ARG A 67 -9.28 6.32 -9.11
N LEU A 68 -9.18 7.56 -8.63
CA LEU A 68 -9.41 7.87 -7.21
C LEU A 68 -10.81 7.46 -6.74
N ALA A 69 -11.83 7.68 -7.57
CA ALA A 69 -13.21 7.31 -7.23
C ALA A 69 -13.37 5.78 -7.09
N ASP A 70 -12.79 5.02 -8.03
CA ASP A 70 -12.77 3.55 -7.99
C ASP A 70 -12.05 3.04 -6.73
N LEU A 71 -10.89 3.63 -6.40
CA LEU A 71 -10.12 3.28 -5.20
C LEU A 71 -10.91 3.55 -3.91
N ARG A 72 -11.55 4.71 -3.81
CA ARG A 72 -12.40 5.08 -2.66
C ARG A 72 -13.55 4.10 -2.49
N ALA A 73 -14.23 3.76 -3.58
CA ALA A 73 -15.30 2.78 -3.55
C ALA A 73 -14.78 1.39 -3.10
N ALA A 74 -13.65 0.96 -3.66
CA ALA A 74 -13.02 -0.32 -3.33
C ALA A 74 -12.51 -0.40 -1.89
N LEU A 75 -12.27 0.72 -1.21
CA LEU A 75 -11.81 0.80 0.18
C LEU A 75 -12.84 1.38 1.16
N ALA A 76 -14.08 1.57 0.72
CA ALA A 76 -15.15 2.06 1.57
C ALA A 76 -15.32 1.18 2.83
N GLY A 77 -15.48 1.83 3.98
CA GLY A 77 -15.66 1.16 5.29
C GLY A 77 -14.38 0.63 5.94
N THR A 78 -13.21 0.73 5.29
CA THR A 78 -11.94 0.25 5.86
C THR A 78 -11.30 1.25 6.85
N GLY A 79 -11.65 2.54 6.73
CA GLY A 79 -11.02 3.65 7.46
C GLY A 79 -9.67 4.09 6.89
N ILE A 80 -9.23 3.53 5.77
CA ILE A 80 -7.96 3.84 5.10
C ILE A 80 -8.08 5.16 4.34
N GLU A 81 -7.12 6.06 4.51
CA GLU A 81 -7.03 7.31 3.76
C GLU A 81 -6.69 7.02 2.28
N THR A 82 -7.30 7.76 1.35
CA THR A 82 -7.05 7.58 -0.09
C THR A 82 -6.75 8.91 -0.77
N ALA A 83 -5.66 8.93 -1.54
CA ALA A 83 -5.25 10.07 -2.35
C ALA A 83 -4.87 9.61 -3.76
N ALA A 84 -4.68 10.55 -4.68
CA ALA A 84 -4.24 10.24 -6.03
C ALA A 84 -3.35 11.34 -6.63
N GLY A 85 -2.66 10.97 -7.72
CA GLY A 85 -1.78 11.87 -8.47
C GLY A 85 -0.33 11.86 -7.97
N ASP A 86 0.56 12.39 -8.81
CA ASP A 86 2.00 12.40 -8.55
C ASP A 86 2.35 13.18 -7.27
N ALA A 87 1.65 14.28 -6.99
CA ALA A 87 1.86 15.06 -5.78
C ALA A 87 1.58 14.23 -4.50
N ALA A 88 0.52 13.42 -4.51
CA ALA A 88 0.20 12.54 -3.39
C ALA A 88 1.23 11.41 -3.25
N VAL A 89 1.79 10.91 -4.37
CA VAL A 89 2.88 9.91 -4.32
C VAL A 89 4.13 10.50 -3.70
N VAL A 90 4.50 11.74 -4.06
CA VAL A 90 5.64 12.45 -3.49
C VAL A 90 5.43 12.70 -1.99
N GLU A 91 4.26 13.19 -1.58
CA GLU A 91 3.93 13.38 -0.17
C GLU A 91 4.02 12.07 0.61
N ALA A 92 3.46 10.99 0.05
CA ALA A 92 3.49 9.67 0.68
C ALA A 92 4.92 9.14 0.91
N ALA A 93 5.87 9.48 0.03
CA ALA A 93 7.28 9.15 0.18
C ALA A 93 7.97 9.89 1.35
N THR A 94 7.37 10.97 1.85
CA THR A 94 7.92 11.76 2.98
C THR A 94 7.36 11.36 4.34
N ARG A 95 6.36 10.45 4.39
CA ARG A 95 5.79 9.97 5.66
C ARG A 95 6.83 9.11 6.42
N PRO A 96 6.89 9.23 7.76
CA PRO A 96 7.88 8.52 8.57
C PRO A 96 7.67 7.00 8.57
N VAL A 97 8.77 6.26 8.44
CA VAL A 97 8.86 4.77 8.46
C VAL A 97 10.01 4.29 9.33
#